data_AF-A0A510IYD9-F1
#
_entry.id   AF-A0A510IYD9-F1
#
_cell.length_a   1.000
_cell.length_b   1.000
_cell.length_c   1.000
_cell.angle_alpha   90.00
_cell.angle_beta   90.00
_cell.angle_gamma   90.00
#
_symmetry.space_group_name_H-M   'P 1'
#
loop_
_entity.id
_entity.type
_entity.pdbx_description
1 polymer ?
#
loop_
_entity_poly.entity_id
_entity_poly.type
_entity_poly.pdbx_seq_one_letter_code
_entity_poly.pdbx_strand_id
1 'polypeptide(L)'
;MSFEAAAWAIKRRTRTPTAKLVLIALADCHNSDTGQCDPGNAYLSDVAQCTKRSVINAIEELEELGYLSAEKSNGRRTNYDLFLHVNRCNDFTGENKTRTGEI
;
A
#
# COMPACT_ATOMS: atom_id res chain seq x y z
N MET A 1 6.94 -3.87 -13.74
CA MET A 1 6.58 -2.51 -14.17
C MET A 1 5.32 -2.57 -14.99
N SER A 2 4.23 -2.08 -14.41
CA SER A 2 2.92 -1.95 -15.06
C SER A 2 2.51 -0.48 -15.08
N PHE A 3 2.48 0.11 -16.28
CA PHE A 3 2.11 1.52 -16.45
C PHE A 3 0.67 1.80 -15.98
N GLU A 4 -0.25 0.87 -16.24
CA GLU A 4 -1.65 1.00 -15.83
C GLU A 4 -1.81 0.98 -14.31
N ALA A 5 -1.07 0.12 -13.62
CA ALA A 5 -1.08 0.05 -12.16
C ALA A 5 -0.57 1.37 -11.54
N ALA A 6 0.51 1.94 -12.08
CA ALA A 6 1.04 3.22 -11.61
C ALA A 6 0.04 4.37 -11.82
N ALA A 7 -0.60 4.43 -12.99
CA ALA A 7 -1.63 5.42 -13.29
C ALA A 7 -2.86 5.28 -12.37
N TRP A 8 -3.23 4.04 -12.01
CA TRP A 8 -4.26 3.76 -11.02
C TRP A 8 -3.86 4.29 -9.63
N ALA A 9 -2.65 4.00 -9.17
CA ALA A 9 -2.15 4.40 -7.84
C ALA A 9 -2.12 5.92 -7.66
N ILE A 10 -1.68 6.66 -8.69
CA ILE A 10 -1.63 8.13 -8.69
C ILE A 10 -3.02 8.73 -8.39
N LYS A 11 -4.09 8.13 -8.93
CA LYS A 11 -5.47 8.60 -8.78
C LYS A 11 -6.08 8.31 -7.39
N ARG A 12 -5.48 7.45 -6.56
CA ARG A 12 -6.07 7.04 -5.26
C ARG A 12 -5.74 8.00 -4.15
N ARG A 13 -6.69 8.31 -3.26
CA ARG A 13 -6.41 9.21 -2.12
C ARG A 13 -5.83 8.41 -0.95
N THR A 14 -4.81 8.96 -0.29
CA THR A 14 -4.19 8.39 0.91
C THR A 14 -4.17 9.46 2.01
N ARG A 15 -4.03 9.05 3.28
CA ARG A 15 -3.89 9.96 4.43
C ARG A 15 -2.55 10.67 4.42
N THR A 16 -1.51 9.97 3.97
CA THR A 16 -0.13 10.47 4.00
C THR A 16 0.54 10.45 2.62
N PRO A 17 1.50 11.36 2.35
CA PRO A 17 2.34 11.30 1.17
C PRO A 17 3.18 10.02 1.11
N THR A 18 3.62 9.52 2.27
CA THR A 18 4.36 8.26 2.36
C THR A 18 3.53 7.09 1.85
N ALA A 19 2.27 6.96 2.28
CA ALA A 19 1.36 5.93 1.77
C ALA A 19 1.13 6.05 0.27
N LYS A 20 1.03 7.29 -0.26
CA LYS A 20 0.95 7.52 -1.71
C LYS A 20 2.18 6.98 -2.44
N LEU A 21 3.38 7.32 -1.99
CA LEU A 21 4.63 6.90 -2.62
C LEU A 21 4.82 5.38 -2.53
N VAL A 22 4.51 4.78 -1.39
CA VAL A 22 4.55 3.31 -1.22
C VAL A 22 3.59 2.62 -2.18
N LEU A 23 2.36 3.12 -2.34
CA LEU A 23 1.39 2.56 -3.28
C LEU A 23 1.89 2.63 -4.73
N ILE A 24 2.48 3.77 -5.13
CA ILE A 24 3.05 3.94 -6.47
C ILE A 24 4.23 2.99 -6.69
N ALA A 25 5.12 2.84 -5.70
CA ALA A 25 6.26 1.93 -5.77
C ALA A 25 5.81 0.46 -5.91
N LEU A 26 4.77 0.05 -5.18
CA LEU A 26 4.16 -1.28 -5.30
C LEU A 26 3.54 -1.49 -6.68
N ALA A 27 2.85 -0.48 -7.20
CA ALA A 27 2.26 -0.53 -8.53
C ALA A 27 3.31 -0.62 -9.64
N ASP A 28 4.46 0.02 -9.47
CA ASP A 28 5.60 -0.10 -10.36
C ASP A 28 6.25 -1.50 -10.29
N CYS A 29 6.32 -2.09 -9.10
CA CYS A 29 6.81 -3.46 -8.92
C CYS A 29 5.84 -4.53 -9.44
N HIS A 30 4.56 -4.20 -9.61
CA HIS A 30 3.55 -5.14 -10.06
C HIS A 30 3.82 -5.64 -11.49
N ASN A 31 3.74 -6.95 -11.66
CA ASN A 31 3.77 -7.61 -12.95
C ASN A 31 2.34 -7.99 -13.36
N SER A 32 1.79 -7.33 -14.38
CA SER A 32 0.43 -7.60 -14.87
C SER A 32 0.25 -9.02 -15.42
N ASP A 33 1.30 -9.63 -15.97
CA ASP A 33 1.20 -10.95 -16.62
C ASP A 33 1.19 -12.08 -15.59
N THR A 34 1.95 -11.94 -14.50
CA THR A 34 2.07 -12.98 -13.45
C THR A 34 1.29 -12.66 -12.18
N GLY A 35 0.80 -11.43 -12.03
CA GLY A 35 0.19 -10.92 -10.81
C GLY A 35 1.19 -10.65 -9.67
N GLN A 36 2.46 -11.00 -9.83
CA GLN A 36 3.45 -10.93 -8.75
C GLN A 36 3.77 -9.50 -8.35
N CYS A 37 3.82 -9.25 -7.04
CA CYS A 37 4.36 -8.03 -6.46
C CYS A 37 4.93 -8.35 -5.08
N ASP A 38 6.25 -8.51 -4.97
CA ASP A 38 6.91 -8.92 -3.74
C ASP A 38 8.09 -8.04 -3.27
N PRO A 39 8.04 -6.68 -3.43
CA PRO A 39 9.13 -5.83 -2.98
C PRO A 39 9.30 -5.86 -1.46
N GLY A 40 10.55 -5.97 -1.02
CA GLY A 40 10.88 -5.91 0.41
C GLY A 40 10.75 -4.50 0.99
N ASN A 41 10.46 -4.40 2.29
CA ASN A 41 10.33 -3.11 2.99
C ASN A 41 11.58 -2.22 2.90
N ALA A 42 12.77 -2.80 2.74
CA ALA A 42 14.01 -2.05 2.55
C ALA A 42 14.03 -1.30 1.20
N TYR A 43 13.57 -1.95 0.14
CA TYR A 43 13.44 -1.33 -1.18
C TYR A 43 12.37 -0.23 -1.15
N LEU A 44 11.20 -0.51 -0.57
CA LEU A 44 10.12 0.48 -0.44
C LEU A 44 10.55 1.69 0.40
N SER A 45 11.36 1.46 1.43
CA SER A 45 11.91 2.51 2.30
C SER A 45 12.82 3.46 1.53
N ASP A 46 13.67 2.93 0.65
CA ASP A 46 14.57 3.72 -0.19
C ASP A 46 13.79 4.54 -1.24
N VAL A 47 12.89 3.87 -1.98
CA VAL A 47 12.07 4.53 -3.03
C VAL A 47 11.15 5.59 -2.44
N ALA A 48 10.47 5.31 -1.33
CA ALA A 48 9.56 6.27 -0.68
C ALA A 48 10.28 7.24 0.26
N GLN A 49 11.62 7.18 0.33
CA GLN A 49 12.46 8.05 1.15
C GLN A 49 12.00 8.17 2.61
N CYS A 50 11.66 7.03 3.21
CA CYS A 50 11.09 6.97 4.56
C CYS A 50 11.65 5.80 5.35
N THR A 51 11.33 5.72 6.63
CA THR A 51 11.79 4.60 7.46
C THR A 51 11.01 3.32 7.16
N LYS A 52 11.59 2.15 7.41
CA LYS A 52 10.86 0.86 7.32
C LYS A 52 9.61 0.83 8.18
N ARG A 53 9.60 1.52 9.33
CA ARG A 53 8.41 1.66 10.18
C ARG A 53 7.32 2.46 9.47
N SER A 54 7.69 3.53 8.79
CA SER A 54 6.76 4.33 7.98
C SER A 54 6.18 3.51 6.81
N VAL A 55 6.98 2.64 6.19
CA VAL A 55 6.49 1.70 5.16
C VAL A 55 5.46 0.73 5.73
N ILE A 56 5.71 0.15 6.91
CA ILE A 56 4.75 -0.77 7.56
C ILE A 56 3.43 -0.05 7.85
N ASN A 57 3.49 1.14 8.47
CA ASN A 57 2.29 1.94 8.75
C ASN A 57 1.55 2.32 7.46
N ALA A 58 2.29 2.63 6.39
CA ALA A 58 1.71 2.92 5.08
C ALA A 58 1.01 1.70 4.49
N ILE A 59 1.59 0.51 4.58
CA ILE A 59 0.95 -0.73 4.12
C ILE A 59 -0.34 -0.98 4.90
N GLU A 60 -0.32 -0.86 6.23
CA GLU A 60 -1.52 -1.00 7.07
C GLU A 60 -2.62 0.00 6.66
N GLU A 61 -2.25 1.27 6.41
CA GLU A 61 -3.17 2.28 5.90
C GLU A 61 -3.76 1.88 4.53
N LEU A 62 -2.94 1.38 3.61
CA LEU A 62 -3.37 0.98 2.28
C LEU A 62 -4.28 -0.27 2.30
N GLU A 63 -4.07 -1.20 3.25
CA GLU A 63 -4.97 -2.31 3.54
C GLU A 63 -6.31 -1.83 4.11
N GLU A 64 -6.29 -0.91 5.08
CA GLU A 64 -7.50 -0.28 5.64
C GLU A 64 -8.33 0.44 4.57
N LEU A 65 -7.66 1.11 3.63
CA LEU A 65 -8.31 1.79 2.50
C LEU A 65 -8.81 0.82 1.43
N GLY A 66 -8.47 -0.47 1.52
CA GLY A 66 -8.87 -1.48 0.57
C GLY A 66 -8.24 -1.26 -0.80
N TYR A 67 -6.98 -0.84 -0.84
CA TYR A 67 -6.21 -0.73 -2.09
C TYR A 67 -5.35 -1.95 -2.37
N LEU A 68 -4.95 -2.67 -1.32
CA LEU A 68 -4.15 -3.88 -1.44
C LEU A 68 -4.41 -4.86 -0.30
N SER A 69 -3.88 -6.08 -0.44
CA SER A 69 -3.67 -7.03 0.66
C SER A 69 -2.22 -7.48 0.68
N ALA A 70 -1.64 -7.63 1.88
CA ALA A 70 -0.28 -8.11 2.08
C ALA A 70 -0.27 -9.54 2.64
N GLU A 71 0.06 -10.52 1.80
CA GLU A 71 0.25 -11.91 2.20
C GLU A 71 1.64 -12.14 2.80
N LYS A 72 1.67 -12.37 4.12
CA LYS A 72 2.92 -12.54 4.91
C LYS A 72 3.28 -14.01 5.18
N SER A 73 2.52 -14.95 4.61
CA SER A 73 2.60 -16.40 4.91
C SER A 73 3.94 -17.05 4.53
N ASN A 74 4.65 -16.49 3.55
CA ASN A 74 5.88 -17.11 3.01
C ASN A 74 7.16 -16.82 3.80
N GLY A 75 7.10 -16.10 4.93
CA GLY A 75 8.19 -15.91 5.90
C GLY A 75 9.43 -15.14 5.43
N ARG A 76 9.67 -15.05 4.12
CA ARG A 76 10.86 -14.46 3.50
C ARG A 76 10.54 -13.30 2.56
N ARG A 77 9.33 -13.26 2.00
CA ARG A 77 8.81 -12.18 1.17
C ARG A 77 7.32 -12.00 1.43
N THR A 78 6.88 -10.76 1.38
CA THR A 78 5.47 -10.40 1.39
C THR A 78 5.01 -10.32 -0.05
N ASN A 79 3.95 -11.03 -0.42
CA ASN A 79 3.29 -10.82 -1.70
C ASN A 79 2.17 -9.79 -1.51
N TYR A 80 2.01 -8.88 -2.47
CA TYR A 80 1.03 -7.82 -2.43
C TYR A 80 0.05 -7.97 -3.59
N ASP A 81 -1.24 -8.03 -3.28
CA ASP A 81 -2.30 -8.05 -4.28
C ASP A 81 -2.93 -6.67 -4.36
N LEU A 82 -2.79 -6.01 -5.51
CA LEU A 82 -3.34 -4.67 -5.77
C LEU A 82 -4.75 -4.77 -6.35
N PHE A 83 -5.71 -4.04 -5.78
CA PHE A 83 -7.10 -4.05 -6.23
C PHE A 83 -7.33 -3.03 -7.38
N LEU A 84 -6.68 -3.27 -8.52
CA LEU A 84 -6.66 -2.35 -9.67
C LEU A 84 -8.05 -2.03 -10.24
N HIS A 85 -8.98 -2.99 -10.23
CA HIS A 85 -10.33 -2.82 -10.80
C HIS A 85 -11.34 -2.19 -9.84
N VAL A 86 -10.96 -1.94 -8.58
CA VAL A 86 -11.84 -1.34 -7.59
C VAL A 86 -11.78 0.17 -7.72
N ASN A 87 -12.73 0.76 -8.46
CA ASN A 87 -12.98 2.20 -8.48
C ASN A 87 -13.80 2.61 -7.26
N ARG A 88 -13.26 2.42 -6.05
CA ARG A 88 -13.84 3.04 -4.86
C ARG A 88 -13.17 4.39 -4.64
N CYS A 89 -13.94 5.45 -4.88
CA CYS A 89 -13.66 6.77 -4.34
C CYS A 89 -13.97 6.67 -2.84
N ASN A 90 -13.01 6.21 -2.03
CA ASN A 90 -13.22 6.18 -0.59
C ASN A 90 -13.08 7.63 -0.10
N ASP A 91 -14.21 8.31 0.07
CA ASP A 91 -14.26 9.62 0.71
C ASP A 91 -13.78 9.42 2.14
N PHE A 92 -12.70 10.11 2.51
CA PHE A 92 -12.12 10.06 3.84
C PHE A 92 -13.13 10.58 4.88
N THR A 93 -13.99 9.72 5.40
CA THR A 93 -14.67 9.93 6.67
C THR A 93 -13.69 9.51 7.77
N GLY A 94 -12.94 10.49 8.27
CA GLY A 94 -12.04 10.30 9.41
C GLY A 94 -12.82 10.02 10.68
N GLU A 95 -13.21 8.76 10.91
CA GLU A 95 -13.53 8.31 12.27
C GLU A 95 -12.21 8.01 12.98
N ASN A 96 -11.78 8.99 13.79
CA ASN A 96 -10.74 8.80 14.79
C ASN A 96 -11.16 7.66 15.72
N LYS A 97 -10.49 6.51 15.63
CA LYS A 97 -10.60 5.45 16.62
C LYS A 97 -9.93 5.94 17.90
N THR A 98 -10.69 6.66 18.72
CA THR A 98 -10.30 7.07 20.07
C THR A 98 -9.89 5.81 20.81
N ARG A 99 -8.62 5.71 21.20
CA ARG A 99 -8.13 4.71 22.15
C ARG A 99 -8.79 5.02 23.49
N THR A 100 -9.96 4.44 23.75
CA THR A 100 -10.52 4.38 25.10
C THR A 100 -9.58 3.51 25.92
N GLY A 101 -8.90 4.13 26.87
CA GLY A 101 -8.26 3.43 27.95
C GLY A 101 -9.32 2.78 28.83
N GLU A 102 -9.13 1.51 29.15
CA GLU A 102 -9.81 0.87 30.26
C GLU A 102 -8.73 0.33 31.21
N ILE A 103 -8.57 1.12 32.27
CA ILE A 103 -8.33 0.83 33.70
C ILE A 103 -7.75 -0.55 34.04
#